data_AF-A0A7T8GZM0-F1
#
_entry.id   AF-A0A7T8GZM0-F1
#
_cell.length_a   1.000
_cell.length_b   1.000
_cell.length_c   1.000
_cell.angle_alpha   90.00
_cell.angle_beta   90.00
_cell.angle_gamma   90.00
#
_symmetry.space_group_name_H-M   'P 1'
#
loop_
_entity.id
_entity.type
_entity.pdbx_description
1 polymer ?
#
loop_
_entity_poly.entity_id
_entity_poly.type
_entity_poly.pdbx_seq_one_letter_code
_entity_poly.pdbx_strand_id
1 'polypeptide(L)'
;SYKVFKREPISTIIGNKYRIVASGPPSSGPKLIAAFNAVYALKNERGVDLLTWDYFKKIIKAADRLDKLQYDLGDPIDPRVRDVEQKLLSKEVSELLMSDMHDSEEYGDSTRRVNTGTNVAAMDSKDLYVSAFTSLNSHFGSKVMTSDGIILNNALSNFDDPSLNSVNVMEKGRRPSTSAVVAIVLDNEDVCGTRIAIGGADSFNVAK
;
A
#
# COMPACT_ATOMS: atom_id res chain seq x y z
N SER A 1 1.97 27.45 -6.90
CA SER A 1 2.96 26.75 -7.75
C SER A 1 3.15 25.34 -7.21
N TYR A 2 3.14 24.32 -8.06
CA TYR A 2 3.32 22.91 -7.68
C TYR A 2 4.82 22.54 -7.64
N LYS A 3 5.21 21.68 -6.69
CA LYS A 3 6.57 21.12 -6.58
C LYS A 3 6.51 19.64 -6.23
N VAL A 4 7.46 18.86 -6.76
CA VAL A 4 7.66 17.46 -6.37
C VAL A 4 8.47 17.43 -5.06
N PHE A 5 8.12 16.50 -4.16
CA PHE A 5 8.79 16.33 -2.87
C PHE A 5 9.64 15.07 -2.87
N LYS A 6 10.93 15.21 -2.51
CA LYS A 6 11.78 14.09 -2.12
C LYS A 6 11.52 13.76 -0.66
N ARG A 7 11.38 12.47 -0.34
CA ARG A 7 11.14 11.97 1.02
C ARG A 7 11.97 10.75 1.27
N GLU A 8 12.31 10.54 2.54
CA GLU A 8 12.87 9.28 2.97
C GLU A 8 11.81 8.18 2.83
N PRO A 9 12.21 6.98 2.37
CA PRO A 9 11.30 5.85 2.31
C PRO A 9 11.02 5.32 3.71
N ILE A 10 9.91 4.60 3.85
CA ILE A 10 9.66 3.78 5.03
C ILE A 10 10.37 2.44 4.85
N SER A 11 10.77 1.80 5.95
CA SER A 11 11.39 0.48 5.84
C SER A 11 11.16 -0.41 7.06
N THR A 12 11.22 -1.72 6.83
CA THR A 12 11.20 -2.76 7.87
C THR A 12 12.21 -3.86 7.53
N ILE A 13 12.53 -4.70 8.51
CA ILE A 13 13.32 -5.93 8.33
C ILE A 13 12.43 -7.12 8.68
N ILE A 14 12.36 -8.09 7.77
CA ILE A 14 11.55 -9.31 7.93
C ILE A 14 12.46 -10.53 7.99
N GLY A 15 12.27 -11.32 9.05
CA GLY A 15 13.04 -12.53 9.34
C GLY A 15 14.55 -12.31 9.45
N ASN A 16 14.97 -11.10 9.86
CA ASN A 16 16.37 -10.64 9.94
C ASN A 16 17.15 -10.67 8.62
N LYS A 17 16.55 -11.17 7.54
CA LYS A 17 17.21 -11.40 6.25
C LYS A 17 16.87 -10.38 5.19
N TYR A 18 15.62 -9.93 5.12
CA TYR A 18 15.19 -9.04 4.04
C TYR A 18 14.79 -7.67 4.58
N ARG A 19 15.45 -6.63 4.09
CA ARG A 19 15.06 -5.24 4.30
C ARG A 19 14.11 -4.81 3.20
N ILE A 20 12.91 -4.39 3.58
CA ILE A 20 11.90 -3.89 2.66
C ILE A 20 11.88 -2.37 2.76
N VAL A 21 12.12 -1.69 1.65
CA VAL A 21 12.12 -0.23 1.53
C VAL A 21 10.95 0.15 0.63
N ALA A 22 9.97 0.88 1.14
CA ALA A 22 8.74 1.20 0.43
C ALA A 22 8.41 2.69 0.45
N SER A 23 7.50 3.11 -0.44
CA SER A 23 6.97 4.48 -0.44
C SER A 23 6.09 4.75 0.78
N GLY A 24 6.28 5.89 1.46
CA GLY A 24 5.41 6.32 2.56
C GLY A 24 4.07 6.91 2.11
N PRO A 25 3.22 7.34 3.05
CA PRO A 25 1.98 8.06 2.74
C PRO A 25 2.19 9.28 1.81
N PRO A 26 1.25 9.61 0.91
CA PRO A 26 -0.12 9.06 0.77
C PRO A 26 -0.21 7.76 -0.05
N SER A 27 0.91 7.10 -0.33
CA SER A 27 0.91 5.79 -0.99
C SER A 27 0.68 4.64 -0.01
N SER A 28 0.35 3.45 -0.52
CA SER A 28 0.01 2.27 0.27
C SER A 28 1.21 1.43 0.71
N GLY A 29 2.44 1.94 0.64
CA GLY A 29 3.62 1.20 1.12
C GLY A 29 3.57 0.76 2.59
N PRO A 30 2.96 1.52 3.54
CA PRO A 30 2.77 1.02 4.91
C PRO A 30 1.91 -0.25 4.95
N LYS A 31 0.90 -0.35 4.07
CA LYS A 31 0.07 -1.56 3.95
C LYS A 31 0.87 -2.74 3.42
N LEU A 32 1.72 -2.52 2.41
CA LEU A 32 2.59 -3.58 1.91
C LEU A 32 3.46 -4.16 3.04
N ILE A 33 4.04 -3.28 3.87
CA ILE A 33 4.84 -3.70 5.02
C ILE A 33 4.00 -4.50 6.03
N ALA A 34 2.79 -4.00 6.37
CA ALA A 34 1.88 -4.71 7.26
C ALA A 34 1.52 -6.11 6.72
N ALA A 35 1.23 -6.22 5.42
CA ALA A 35 0.92 -7.48 4.76
C ALA A 35 2.10 -8.46 4.84
N PHE A 36 3.32 -8.01 4.56
CA PHE A 36 4.49 -8.87 4.66
C PHE A 36 4.77 -9.33 6.09
N ASN A 37 4.63 -8.45 7.08
CA ASN A 37 4.77 -8.83 8.49
C ASN A 37 3.72 -9.88 8.88
N ALA A 38 2.47 -9.73 8.44
CA ALA A 38 1.39 -10.68 8.70
C ALA A 38 1.66 -12.05 8.04
N VAL A 39 2.01 -12.07 6.75
CA VAL A 39 2.37 -13.32 6.04
C VAL A 39 3.58 -13.99 6.68
N TYR A 40 4.57 -13.22 7.13
CA TYR A 40 5.71 -13.76 7.84
C TYR A 40 5.34 -14.35 9.21
N ALA A 41 4.45 -13.70 9.96
CA ALA A 41 3.94 -14.24 11.22
C ALA A 41 3.20 -15.57 10.99
N LEU A 42 2.32 -15.62 9.99
CA LEU A 42 1.56 -16.82 9.61
C LEU A 42 2.47 -17.98 9.20
N LYS A 43 3.53 -17.71 8.42
CA LYS A 43 4.53 -18.73 8.04
C LYS A 43 5.20 -19.38 9.26
N ASN A 44 5.38 -18.63 10.34
CA ASN A 44 6.06 -19.11 11.55
C ASN A 44 5.08 -19.61 12.62
N GLU A 45 3.78 -19.57 12.36
CA GLU A 45 2.75 -20.11 13.25
C GLU A 45 2.82 -21.65 13.25
N ARG A 46 2.82 -22.26 14.45
CA ARG A 46 2.87 -23.73 14.56
C ARG A 46 1.57 -24.34 14.05
N GLY A 47 1.69 -25.40 13.25
CA GLY A 47 0.54 -26.15 12.73
C GLY A 47 -0.16 -25.50 11.53
N VAL A 48 0.42 -24.45 10.95
CA VAL A 48 -0.07 -23.88 9.69
C VAL A 48 0.66 -24.53 8.51
N ASP A 49 -0.08 -25.30 7.72
CA ASP A 49 0.39 -25.83 6.45
C ASP A 49 0.21 -24.79 5.33
N LEU A 50 1.32 -24.38 4.72
CA LEU A 50 1.30 -23.43 3.61
C LEU A 50 0.54 -23.98 2.40
N LEU A 51 -0.07 -23.07 1.63
CA LEU A 51 -0.81 -23.40 0.39
C LEU A 51 -2.03 -24.31 0.60
N THR A 52 -2.53 -24.43 1.83
CA THR A 52 -3.81 -25.06 2.14
C THR A 52 -4.96 -24.06 2.07
N TRP A 53 -6.20 -24.55 2.01
CA TRP A 53 -7.38 -23.66 2.00
C TRP A 53 -7.49 -22.82 3.29
N ASP A 54 -7.11 -23.37 4.44
CA ASP A 54 -7.13 -22.62 5.69
C ASP A 54 -6.04 -21.54 5.74
N TYR A 55 -4.87 -21.81 5.15
CA TYR A 55 -3.85 -20.77 4.91
C TYR A 55 -4.38 -19.63 4.04
N PHE A 56 -5.03 -19.95 2.91
CA PHE A 56 -5.62 -18.93 2.03
C PHE A 56 -6.73 -18.15 2.72
N LYS A 57 -7.62 -18.79 3.50
CA LYS A 57 -8.64 -18.09 4.29
C LYS A 57 -8.03 -17.07 5.24
N LYS A 58 -6.97 -17.44 5.97
CA LYS A 58 -6.25 -16.52 6.87
C LYS A 58 -5.66 -15.32 6.11
N ILE A 59 -5.07 -15.55 4.93
CA ILE A 59 -4.56 -14.47 4.07
C ILE A 59 -5.68 -13.56 3.57
N ILE A 60 -6.79 -14.10 3.07
CA ILE A 60 -7.93 -13.32 2.58
C ILE A 60 -8.49 -12.45 3.70
N LYS A 61 -8.68 -13.03 4.89
CA LYS A 61 -9.17 -12.29 6.07
C LYS A 61 -8.22 -11.17 6.50
N ALA A 62 -6.91 -11.43 6.48
CA ALA A 62 -5.90 -10.42 6.75
C ALA A 62 -5.92 -9.30 5.69
N ALA A 63 -6.07 -9.64 4.41
CA ALA A 63 -6.18 -8.66 3.33
C ALA A 63 -7.42 -7.76 3.49
N ASP A 64 -8.58 -8.34 3.82
CA ASP A 64 -9.82 -7.59 4.06
C ASP A 64 -9.69 -6.64 5.26
N ARG A 65 -9.07 -7.09 6.35
CA ARG A 65 -8.81 -6.23 7.52
C ARG A 65 -7.82 -5.11 7.21
N LEU A 66 -6.79 -5.39 6.42
CA LEU A 66 -5.83 -4.39 5.99
C LEU A 66 -6.46 -3.35 5.05
N ASP A 67 -7.39 -3.78 4.20
CA ASP A 67 -8.19 -2.87 3.36
C ASP A 67 -9.06 -1.96 4.22
N LYS A 68 -9.63 -2.45 5.34
CA LYS A 68 -10.38 -1.61 6.29
C LYS A 68 -9.52 -0.51 6.93
N LEU A 69 -8.23 -0.78 7.16
CA LEU A 69 -7.26 0.23 7.64
C LEU A 69 -6.91 1.29 6.57
N GLN A 70 -7.47 1.20 5.35
CA GLN A 70 -7.18 2.17 4.30
C GLN A 70 -7.68 3.58 4.57
N TYR A 71 -8.82 3.69 5.25
CA TYR A 71 -9.41 4.99 5.63
C TYR A 71 -8.54 5.77 6.60
N ASP A 72 -7.56 5.09 7.19
CA ASP A 72 -6.62 5.68 8.12
C ASP A 72 -5.38 6.25 7.41
N LEU A 73 -5.13 5.95 6.12
CA LEU A 73 -3.97 6.50 5.39
C LEU A 73 -4.37 7.70 4.52
N GLY A 74 -3.66 8.81 4.67
CA GLY A 74 -3.89 10.05 3.91
C GLY A 74 -2.61 10.83 3.61
N ASP A 75 -2.73 12.14 3.37
CA ASP A 75 -1.57 13.00 3.16
C ASP A 75 -0.78 13.19 4.47
N PRO A 76 0.53 12.89 4.53
CA PRO A 76 1.36 13.09 5.73
C PRO A 76 1.57 14.56 6.12
N ILE A 77 1.02 15.52 5.38
CA ILE A 77 0.85 16.89 5.89
C ILE A 77 -0.11 16.94 7.08
N ASP A 78 -1.05 15.99 7.16
CA ASP A 78 -1.89 15.80 8.33
C ASP A 78 -1.12 14.99 9.39
N PRO A 79 -0.89 15.53 10.59
CA PRO A 79 -0.10 14.85 11.62
C PRO A 79 -0.70 13.52 12.05
N ARG A 80 -2.02 13.33 11.94
CA ARG A 80 -2.70 12.07 12.32
C ARG A 80 -2.27 10.90 11.45
N VAL A 81 -1.83 11.16 10.21
CA VAL A 81 -1.34 10.11 9.30
C VAL A 81 -0.09 9.43 9.83
N ARG A 82 0.73 10.14 10.62
CA ARG A 82 1.93 9.57 11.23
C ARG A 82 1.59 8.46 12.24
N ASP A 83 0.54 8.65 13.03
CA ASP A 83 0.11 7.65 14.02
C ASP A 83 -0.37 6.38 13.33
N VAL A 84 -1.08 6.54 12.21
CA VAL A 84 -1.54 5.41 11.38
C VAL A 84 -0.38 4.71 10.70
N GLU A 85 0.56 5.47 10.13
CA GLU A 85 1.77 4.92 9.52
C GLU A 85 2.54 4.07 10.54
N GLN A 86 2.77 4.61 11.74
CA GLN A 86 3.46 3.90 12.82
C GLN A 86 2.72 2.63 13.25
N LYS A 87 1.39 2.70 13.36
CA LYS A 87 0.54 1.53 13.64
C LYS A 87 0.73 0.47 12.55
N LEU A 88 0.62 0.81 11.27
CA LEU A 88 0.79 -0.16 10.17
C LEU A 88 2.19 -0.77 10.08
N LEU A 89 3.22 -0.04 10.50
CA LEU A 89 4.59 -0.55 10.56
C LEU A 89 4.86 -1.42 11.79
N SER A 90 3.95 -1.41 12.76
CA SER A 90 4.09 -2.10 14.03
C SER A 90 3.85 -3.61 13.88
N LYS A 91 4.41 -4.42 14.80
CA LYS A 91 4.21 -5.88 14.77
C LYS A 91 2.82 -6.27 15.25
N GLU A 92 2.24 -5.45 16.12
CA GLU A 92 0.90 -5.63 16.71
C GLU A 92 -0.19 -5.65 15.63
N VAL A 93 -0.01 -4.91 14.53
CA VAL A 93 -0.93 -4.99 13.39
C VAL A 93 -0.93 -6.39 12.78
N SER A 94 0.19 -7.11 12.77
CA SER A 94 0.22 -8.48 12.25
C SER A 94 -0.63 -9.44 13.07
N GLU A 95 -0.61 -9.29 14.40
CA GLU A 95 -1.44 -10.07 15.31
C GLU A 95 -2.92 -9.75 15.12
N LEU A 96 -3.26 -8.46 14.99
CA LEU A 96 -4.63 -8.02 14.70
C LEU A 96 -5.15 -8.62 13.38
N LEU A 97 -4.35 -8.50 12.31
CA LEU A 97 -4.69 -9.01 10.98
C LEU A 97 -4.89 -10.53 10.97
N MET A 98 -4.15 -11.27 11.81
CA MET A 98 -4.17 -12.74 11.87
C MET A 98 -5.07 -13.32 12.97
N SER A 99 -5.72 -12.48 13.77
CA SER A 99 -6.55 -12.93 14.90
C SER A 99 -7.81 -13.71 14.48
N ASP A 100 -8.21 -14.71 15.27
CA ASP A 100 -9.46 -15.46 15.03
C ASP A 100 -10.74 -14.72 15.47
N MET A 101 -10.63 -13.42 15.79
CA MET A 101 -11.79 -12.60 16.15
C MET A 101 -12.90 -12.73 15.10
N HIS A 102 -14.14 -12.94 15.56
CA HIS A 102 -15.32 -12.81 14.72
C HIS A 102 -15.39 -11.36 14.25
N ASP A 103 -15.09 -11.14 12.98
CA ASP A 103 -15.34 -9.85 12.36
C ASP A 103 -16.86 -9.71 12.32
N SER A 104 -17.43 -8.70 12.98
CA SER A 104 -18.86 -8.43 12.84
C SER A 104 -19.16 -8.23 11.36
N GLU A 105 -20.12 -8.99 10.82
CA GLU A 105 -20.48 -9.02 9.39
C GLU A 105 -21.03 -7.68 8.85
N GLU A 106 -21.14 -6.66 9.70
CA GLU A 106 -21.72 -5.38 9.33
C GLU A 106 -20.62 -4.35 9.09
N TYR A 107 -19.96 -4.45 7.94
CA TYR A 107 -19.17 -3.33 7.44
C TYR A 107 -19.54 -3.13 5.98
N GLY A 108 -20.38 -2.11 5.77
CA GLY A 108 -21.07 -1.83 4.51
C GLY A 108 -20.12 -1.82 3.32
N ASP A 109 -20.69 -2.17 2.17
CA ASP A 109 -20.10 -2.09 0.83
C ASP A 109 -19.65 -0.65 0.55
N SER A 110 -18.50 -0.28 1.12
CA SER A 110 -17.90 1.00 0.88
C SER A 110 -17.46 0.96 -0.58
N THR A 111 -18.06 1.79 -1.42
CA THR A 111 -17.80 1.87 -2.86
C THR A 111 -16.30 1.87 -3.11
N ARG A 112 -15.74 0.69 -3.40
CA ARG A 112 -14.29 0.49 -3.52
C ARG A 112 -13.80 1.32 -4.69
N ARG A 113 -12.98 2.32 -4.42
CA ARG A 113 -12.35 3.14 -5.46
C ARG A 113 -11.13 2.38 -5.97
N VAL A 114 -11.28 1.80 -7.16
CA VAL A 114 -10.22 1.05 -7.81
C VAL A 114 -9.34 2.03 -8.57
N ASN A 115 -8.21 2.41 -7.97
CA ASN A 115 -7.20 3.15 -8.70
C ASN A 115 -6.51 2.17 -9.65
N THR A 116 -6.27 2.61 -10.88
CA THR A 116 -5.47 1.89 -11.86
C THR A 116 -4.25 2.70 -12.24
N GLY A 117 -3.17 2.04 -12.62
CA GLY A 117 -1.95 2.71 -13.06
C GLY A 117 -0.98 1.74 -13.69
N THR A 118 0.23 2.22 -13.91
CA THR A 118 1.33 1.44 -14.48
C THR A 118 2.49 1.47 -13.52
N ASN A 119 3.05 0.28 -13.25
CA ASN A 119 4.33 0.14 -12.58
C ASN A 119 5.42 -0.08 -13.59
N VAL A 120 6.59 0.48 -13.30
CA VAL A 120 7.82 0.25 -14.04
C VAL A 120 8.89 -0.11 -13.03
N ALA A 121 9.54 -1.25 -13.25
CA ALA A 121 10.72 -1.67 -12.51
C ALA A 121 11.89 -1.82 -13.50
N ALA A 122 13.04 -1.25 -13.17
CA ALA A 122 14.25 -1.29 -14.00
C ALA A 122 15.49 -1.48 -13.13
N MET A 123 16.49 -2.15 -13.68
CA MET A 123 17.82 -2.29 -13.12
C MET A 123 18.88 -2.08 -14.20
N ASP A 124 20.01 -1.49 -13.85
CA ASP A 124 21.14 -1.33 -14.77
C ASP A 124 22.34 -2.24 -14.38
N SER A 125 23.39 -2.20 -15.20
CA SER A 125 24.61 -2.98 -14.96
C SER A 125 25.49 -2.45 -13.81
N LYS A 126 25.08 -1.34 -13.17
CA LYS A 126 25.77 -0.70 -12.06
C LYS A 126 25.00 -0.85 -10.76
N ASP A 127 24.05 -1.79 -10.71
CA ASP A 127 23.27 -2.12 -9.52
C ASP A 127 22.34 -0.98 -9.05
N LEU A 128 21.91 -0.12 -10.00
CA LEU A 128 20.92 0.91 -9.75
C LEU A 128 19.52 0.37 -10.06
N TYR A 129 18.65 0.38 -9.05
CA TYR A 129 17.27 -0.07 -9.15
C TYR A 129 16.30 1.11 -9.10
N VAL A 130 15.30 1.07 -9.97
CA VAL A 130 14.19 2.01 -9.97
C VAL A 130 12.89 1.23 -9.95
N SER A 131 12.02 1.56 -9.00
CA SER A 131 10.60 1.18 -9.03
C SER A 131 9.77 2.46 -9.03
N ALA A 132 8.89 2.59 -10.02
CA ALA A 132 8.07 3.77 -10.24
C ALA A 132 6.63 3.36 -10.54
N PHE A 133 5.70 4.18 -10.08
CA PHE A 133 4.29 4.06 -10.37
C PHE A 133 3.77 5.38 -10.95
N THR A 134 2.94 5.27 -11.99
CA THR A 134 2.27 6.41 -12.62
C THR A 134 0.81 6.10 -12.91
N SER A 135 -0.06 7.09 -12.85
CA SER A 135 -1.51 6.89 -12.93
C SER A 135 -2.28 8.16 -13.27
N LEU A 136 -3.37 8.01 -14.03
CA LEU A 136 -4.43 9.01 -14.19
C LEU A 136 -5.57 8.83 -13.17
N ASN A 137 -5.38 7.94 -12.20
CA ASN A 137 -6.29 7.39 -11.21
C ASN A 137 -7.29 6.35 -11.73
N SER A 138 -8.08 6.64 -12.76
CA SER A 138 -8.88 5.64 -13.49
C SER A 138 -8.45 5.54 -14.95
N HIS A 139 -8.99 4.56 -15.69
CA HIS A 139 -8.80 4.50 -17.14
C HIS A 139 -9.26 5.82 -17.77
N PHE A 140 -8.35 6.48 -18.50
CA PHE A 140 -8.54 7.81 -19.09
C PHE A 140 -8.83 8.94 -18.08
N GLY A 141 -8.52 8.76 -16.80
CA GLY A 141 -8.65 9.77 -15.76
C GLY A 141 -10.03 10.40 -15.68
N SER A 142 -10.09 11.74 -15.71
CA SER A 142 -11.33 12.50 -15.71
C SER A 142 -12.06 12.51 -17.05
N LYS A 143 -11.47 11.93 -18.10
CA LYS A 143 -11.95 11.98 -19.50
C LYS A 143 -12.01 13.40 -20.07
N VAL A 144 -11.38 14.36 -19.40
CA VAL A 144 -11.18 15.73 -19.90
C VAL A 144 -9.82 15.80 -20.56
N MET A 145 -9.81 16.25 -21.81
CA MET A 145 -8.59 16.45 -22.60
C MET A 145 -8.37 17.94 -22.84
N THR A 146 -7.14 18.41 -22.67
CA THR A 146 -6.78 19.79 -23.03
C THR A 146 -6.76 19.96 -24.55
N SER A 147 -6.75 21.20 -25.03
CA SER A 147 -6.58 21.50 -26.47
C SER A 147 -5.32 20.86 -27.08
N ASP A 148 -4.29 20.66 -26.25
CA ASP A 148 -2.99 20.10 -26.66
C ASP A 148 -2.94 18.56 -26.54
N GLY A 149 -4.07 17.90 -26.26
CA GLY A 149 -4.16 16.45 -26.22
C GLY A 149 -3.77 15.79 -24.89
N ILE A 150 -3.63 16.56 -23.80
CA ILE A 150 -3.29 16.02 -22.48
C ILE A 150 -4.56 15.59 -21.76
N ILE A 151 -4.65 14.30 -21.40
CA ILE A 151 -5.75 13.78 -20.58
C ILE A 151 -5.51 14.10 -19.11
N LEU A 152 -6.48 14.75 -18.48
CA LEU A 152 -6.41 15.13 -17.06
C LEU A 152 -6.79 13.96 -16.16
N ASN A 153 -6.04 13.78 -15.06
CA ASN A 153 -6.34 12.76 -14.05
C ASN A 153 -7.63 13.09 -13.28
N ASN A 154 -8.15 12.10 -12.56
CA ASN A 154 -9.21 12.27 -11.56
C ASN A 154 -8.72 11.85 -10.16
N ALA A 155 -7.45 12.07 -9.82
CA ALA A 155 -6.87 11.59 -8.55
C ALA A 155 -7.60 12.12 -7.31
N LEU A 156 -8.16 13.33 -7.38
CA LEU A 156 -8.93 13.93 -6.28
C LEU A 156 -10.18 13.12 -5.89
N SER A 157 -10.65 12.21 -6.74
CA SER A 157 -11.77 11.32 -6.39
C SER A 157 -11.42 10.32 -5.30
N ASN A 158 -10.14 10.17 -4.95
CA ASN A 158 -9.68 9.24 -3.92
C ASN A 158 -9.80 9.80 -2.50
N PHE A 159 -10.18 11.07 -2.32
CA PHE A 159 -10.53 11.56 -1.00
C PHE A 159 -11.83 10.91 -0.51
N ASP A 160 -11.88 10.62 0.77
CA ASP A 160 -13.05 10.00 1.39
C ASP A 160 -14.18 11.01 1.57
N ASP A 161 -15.40 10.47 1.68
CA ASP A 161 -16.55 11.26 2.07
C ASP A 161 -16.28 11.85 3.48
N PRO A 162 -16.45 13.18 3.69
CA PRO A 162 -16.23 13.80 5.01
C PRO A 162 -17.08 13.21 6.15
N SER A 163 -18.17 12.50 5.84
CA SER A 163 -18.98 11.77 6.83
C SER A 163 -18.29 10.52 7.38
N LEU A 164 -17.32 9.97 6.64
CA LEU A 164 -16.43 8.92 7.12
C LEU A 164 -15.39 9.59 8.02
N ASN A 165 -15.23 9.10 9.25
CA ASN A 165 -14.21 9.58 10.19
C ASN A 165 -12.79 9.18 9.73
N SER A 166 -12.39 9.68 8.57
CA SER A 166 -11.16 9.39 7.83
C SER A 166 -10.18 10.56 7.97
N VAL A 167 -8.88 10.27 7.87
CA VAL A 167 -7.83 11.31 7.76
C VAL A 167 -7.60 11.75 6.31
N ASN A 168 -8.09 10.98 5.34
CA ASN A 168 -7.99 11.22 3.89
C ASN A 168 -9.18 12.06 3.39
N VAL A 169 -9.40 13.22 4.02
CA VAL A 169 -10.44 14.18 3.63
C VAL A 169 -9.88 15.23 2.68
N MET A 170 -10.70 15.65 1.73
CA MET A 170 -10.35 16.68 0.76
C MET A 170 -10.14 18.04 1.44
N GLU A 171 -8.93 18.57 1.34
CA GLU A 171 -8.62 19.94 1.75
C GLU A 171 -7.61 20.58 0.79
N LYS A 172 -7.56 21.92 0.82
CA LYS A 172 -6.64 22.70 -0.02
C LYS A 172 -5.18 22.31 0.26
N GLY A 173 -4.50 21.86 -0.80
CA GLY A 173 -3.07 21.52 -0.74
C GLY A 173 -2.78 20.09 -0.24
N ARG A 174 -3.79 19.33 0.17
CA ARG A 174 -3.65 17.90 0.46
C ARG A 174 -3.61 17.08 -0.83
N ARG A 175 -2.93 15.94 -0.76
CA ARG A 175 -2.86 14.92 -1.81
C ARG A 175 -3.67 13.72 -1.35
N PRO A 176 -4.51 13.16 -2.22
CA PRO A 176 -5.35 12.05 -1.83
C PRO A 176 -4.54 10.76 -1.67
N SER A 177 -5.05 9.85 -0.85
CA SER A 177 -4.52 8.50 -0.69
C SER A 177 -4.54 7.73 -2.03
N THR A 178 -3.63 6.78 -2.17
CA THR A 178 -3.58 5.89 -3.34
C THR A 178 -3.18 4.47 -2.97
N SER A 179 -3.76 3.49 -3.67
CA SER A 179 -3.36 2.08 -3.62
C SER A 179 -1.99 1.80 -4.24
N ALA A 180 -1.33 2.82 -4.81
CA ALA A 180 0.01 2.68 -5.38
C ALA A 180 1.00 2.16 -4.35
N VAL A 181 1.77 1.16 -4.77
CA VAL A 181 2.87 0.62 -3.98
C VAL A 181 4.09 0.52 -4.88
N VAL A 182 5.20 1.08 -4.42
CA VAL A 182 6.54 0.80 -4.95
C VAL A 182 7.44 0.40 -3.79
N ALA A 183 8.20 -0.67 -3.96
CA ALA A 183 9.16 -1.11 -2.97
C ALA A 183 10.38 -1.78 -3.60
N ILE A 184 11.47 -1.74 -2.85
CA ILE A 184 12.70 -2.46 -3.12
C ILE A 184 12.96 -3.36 -1.91
N VAL A 185 13.14 -4.65 -2.16
CA VAL A 185 13.57 -5.64 -1.17
C VAL A 185 15.05 -5.89 -1.37
N LEU A 186 15.82 -5.81 -0.29
CA LEU A 186 17.25 -6.01 -0.27
C LEU A 186 17.58 -7.10 0.75
N ASP A 187 18.62 -7.88 0.48
CA ASP A 187 19.25 -8.68 1.52
C ASP A 187 19.87 -7.74 2.57
N ASN A 188 19.59 -8.02 3.84
CA ASN A 188 19.97 -7.19 4.99
C ASN A 188 21.36 -7.54 5.53
N GLU A 189 21.87 -8.74 5.21
CA GLU A 189 23.15 -9.26 5.70
C GLU A 189 24.21 -9.29 4.60
N ASP A 190 23.82 -9.60 3.36
CA ASP A 190 24.70 -9.62 2.20
C ASP A 190 24.42 -8.43 1.27
N VAL A 191 25.36 -7.49 1.20
CA VAL A 191 25.25 -6.33 0.30
C VAL A 191 25.11 -6.75 -1.16
N CYS A 192 25.68 -7.88 -1.56
CA CYS A 192 25.62 -8.45 -2.92
C CYS A 192 24.49 -9.50 -3.07
N GLY A 193 23.66 -9.66 -2.05
CA GLY A 193 22.61 -10.65 -1.99
C GLY A 193 21.40 -10.34 -2.89
N THR A 194 20.28 -10.98 -2.58
CA THR A 194 19.06 -10.85 -3.39
C THR A 194 18.50 -9.43 -3.35
N ARG A 195 18.15 -8.89 -4.52
CA ARG A 195 17.48 -7.60 -4.66
C ARG A 195 16.25 -7.74 -5.55
N ILE A 196 15.13 -7.19 -5.12
CA ILE A 196 13.85 -7.30 -5.84
C ILE A 196 13.22 -5.92 -5.90
N ALA A 197 12.91 -5.44 -7.10
CA ALA A 197 12.05 -4.28 -7.30
C ALA A 197 10.62 -4.76 -7.53
N ILE A 198 9.69 -4.28 -6.71
CA ILE A 198 8.26 -4.62 -6.81
C ILE A 198 7.41 -3.36 -6.91
N GLY A 199 6.26 -3.50 -7.57
CA GLY A 199 5.26 -2.45 -7.67
C GLY A 199 3.87 -3.05 -7.89
N GLY A 200 2.84 -2.38 -7.38
CA GLY A 200 1.44 -2.80 -7.46
C GLY A 200 0.55 -1.62 -7.85
N ALA A 201 -0.33 -1.84 -8.83
CA ALA A 201 -1.14 -0.77 -9.45
C ALA A 201 -2.65 -0.91 -9.23
N ASP A 202 -3.10 -2.04 -8.69
CA ASP A 202 -4.52 -2.35 -8.54
C ASP A 202 -4.72 -3.31 -7.36
N SER A 203 -5.62 -2.97 -6.43
CA SER A 203 -6.01 -3.83 -5.32
C SER A 203 -6.92 -4.99 -5.75
N PHE A 204 -7.61 -4.89 -6.89
CA PHE A 204 -8.49 -5.93 -7.43
C PHE A 204 -7.74 -7.06 -8.18
N ASN A 205 -6.55 -6.79 -8.73
CA ASN A 205 -5.85 -7.76 -9.59
C ASN A 205 -4.86 -8.69 -8.84
N VAL A 206 -4.74 -8.56 -7.52
CA VAL A 206 -3.91 -9.48 -6.71
C VAL A 206 -4.73 -10.68 -6.20
N ALA A 207 -6.06 -10.61 -6.25
CA ALA A 207 -6.95 -11.69 -5.79
C ALA A 207 -8.26 -11.75 -6.59
N LYS A 208 -8.19 -12.20 -7.85
CA LYS A 208 -9.33 -12.82 -8.54
C LYS A 208 -8.95 -14.24 -8.94
#